data_AF-A0A948YXR1-F1
#
_entry.id   AF-A0A948YXR1-F1
#
_cell.length_a   1.000
_cell.length_b   1.000
_cell.length_c   1.000
_cell.angle_alpha   90.00
_cell.angle_beta   90.00
_cell.angle_gamma   90.00
#
_symmetry.space_group_name_H-M   'P 1'
#
loop_
_entity.id
_entity.type
_entity.pdbx_description
1 polymer ?
#
loop_
_entity_poly.entity_id
_entity_poly.type
_entity_poly.pdbx_seq_one_letter_code
_entity_poly.pdbx_strand_id
1 'polypeptide(L)'
;MNSEILISGDQTQSWWINTALKYLPEEIMRDEGRNLVIVGVGDFGGCRLPKQYREREIILLSEWIFPPPGHSEEEESGKCFIITLLHEIAHAVNKHKSPSLDKLSTDENRDQENEADNIAIDWYNSHVRSLDNDYLTSLEVSTFRELVERFGKLCGAIEKYKWDWHQKGST
;
A
#
# COMPACT_ATOMS: atom_id res chain seq x y z
N MET A 1 5.52 -5.24 -23.45
CA MET A 1 4.26 -5.94 -23.10
C MET A 1 3.71 -5.25 -21.88
N ASN A 2 2.55 -4.61 -21.98
CA ASN A 2 2.01 -3.75 -20.93
C ASN A 2 1.34 -4.60 -19.84
N SER A 3 2.04 -4.77 -18.72
CA SER A 3 1.43 -5.13 -17.43
C SER A 3 0.60 -3.94 -16.96
N GLU A 4 -0.63 -3.80 -17.46
CA GLU A 4 -1.53 -2.71 -17.05
C GLU A 4 -2.07 -3.00 -15.65
N ILE A 5 -1.30 -2.58 -14.65
CA ILE A 5 -1.83 -2.21 -13.34
C ILE A 5 -2.71 -0.99 -13.60
N LEU A 6 -4.04 -1.16 -13.51
CA LEU A 6 -4.95 -0.04 -13.68
C LEU A 6 -4.89 0.81 -12.42
N ILE A 7 -4.17 1.93 -12.51
CA ILE A 7 -4.17 2.94 -11.47
C ILE A 7 -5.38 3.85 -11.70
N SER A 8 -6.41 3.69 -10.87
CA SER A 8 -7.45 4.70 -10.75
C SER A 8 -6.99 5.69 -9.69
N GLY A 9 -6.72 6.93 -10.10
CA GLY A 9 -6.27 8.00 -9.22
C GLY A 9 -5.93 9.24 -10.03
N ASP A 10 -5.73 10.37 -9.35
CA ASP A 10 -5.16 11.54 -10.03
C ASP A 10 -3.70 11.27 -10.47
N GLN A 11 -3.08 12.26 -11.13
CA GLN A 11 -1.71 12.12 -11.62
C GLN A 11 -0.70 11.84 -10.49
N THR A 12 -0.94 12.38 -9.29
CA THR A 12 -0.08 12.23 -8.12
C THR A 12 -0.19 10.83 -7.54
N GLN A 13 -1.41 10.31 -7.38
CA GLN A 13 -1.67 8.95 -6.93
C GLN A 13 -1.07 7.93 -7.90
N SER A 14 -1.22 8.18 -9.21
CA SER A 14 -0.61 7.39 -10.26
C SER A 14 0.91 7.38 -10.19
N TRP A 15 1.51 8.53 -9.90
CA TRP A 15 2.96 8.63 -9.72
C TRP A 15 3.43 7.80 -8.53
N TRP A 16 2.78 7.94 -7.37
CA TRP A 16 3.13 7.20 -6.16
C TRP A 16 3.03 5.70 -6.33
N ILE A 17 1.94 5.21 -6.92
CA ILE A 17 1.78 3.77 -7.20
C ILE A 17 2.89 3.28 -8.14
N ASN A 18 3.16 3.99 -9.24
CA ASN A 18 4.23 3.62 -10.16
C ASN A 18 5.62 3.67 -9.51
N THR A 19 5.85 4.60 -8.59
CA THR A 19 7.09 4.69 -7.81
C THR A 19 7.24 3.46 -6.91
N ALA A 20 6.23 3.13 -6.11
CA ALA A 20 6.25 1.95 -5.25
C ALA A 20 6.44 0.63 -6.03
N LEU A 21 5.86 0.52 -7.23
CA LEU A 21 6.02 -0.67 -8.07
C LEU A 21 7.47 -0.90 -8.56
N LYS A 22 8.33 0.12 -8.57
CA LYS A 22 9.76 -0.05 -8.88
C LYS A 22 10.51 -0.84 -7.80
N TYR A 23 9.95 -0.90 -6.58
CA TYR A 23 10.54 -1.65 -5.47
C TYR A 23 10.25 -3.15 -5.55
N LEU A 24 9.33 -3.58 -6.42
CA LEU A 24 9.07 -4.99 -6.63
C LEU A 24 10.21 -5.64 -7.42
N PRO A 25 10.59 -6.89 -7.09
CA PRO A 25 11.47 -7.68 -7.94
C PRO A 25 10.88 -7.84 -9.35
N GLU A 26 11.75 -7.85 -10.36
CA GLU A 26 11.32 -7.94 -11.76
C GLU A 26 10.51 -9.20 -12.05
N GLU A 27 10.84 -10.31 -11.38
CA GLU A 27 10.10 -11.56 -11.47
C GLU A 27 8.66 -11.43 -11.01
N ILE A 28 8.38 -10.72 -9.92
CA ILE A 28 7.02 -10.51 -9.43
C ILE A 28 6.23 -9.66 -10.42
N MET A 29 6.84 -8.59 -10.94
CA MET A 29 6.20 -7.74 -11.94
C MET A 29 5.87 -8.50 -13.23
N ARG A 30 6.76 -9.39 -13.66
CA ARG A 30 6.57 -10.20 -14.87
C ARG A 30 5.51 -11.29 -14.68
N ASP A 31 5.55 -11.99 -13.55
CA ASP A 31 4.79 -13.22 -13.35
C ASP A 31 3.40 -12.92 -12.74
N GLU A 32 3.29 -11.92 -11.86
CA GLU A 32 2.06 -11.58 -11.13
C GLU A 32 1.45 -10.22 -11.52
N GLY A 33 2.20 -9.33 -12.16
CA GLY A 33 1.72 -7.97 -12.45
C GLY A 33 0.45 -7.89 -13.31
N ARG A 34 0.12 -8.94 -14.07
CA ARG A 34 -1.14 -9.04 -14.84
C ARG A 34 -2.34 -9.46 -14.00
N ASN A 35 -2.10 -10.08 -12.85
CA ASN A 35 -3.11 -10.56 -11.91
C ASN A 35 -3.46 -9.53 -10.84
N LEU A 36 -2.73 -8.41 -10.77
CA LEU A 36 -2.95 -7.33 -9.80
C LEU A 36 -3.74 -6.17 -10.42
N VAL A 37 -4.61 -5.58 -9.61
CA VAL A 37 -5.33 -4.35 -9.92
C VAL A 37 -5.25 -3.43 -8.70
N ILE A 38 -4.62 -2.27 -8.82
CA ILE A 38 -4.37 -1.35 -7.70
C ILE A 38 -5.21 -0.08 -7.88
N VAL A 39 -6.18 0.12 -6.99
CA VAL A 39 -7.18 1.18 -7.12
C VAL A 39 -7.02 2.16 -5.97
N GLY A 40 -6.65 3.41 -6.29
CA GLY A 40 -6.76 4.53 -5.36
C GLY A 40 -8.22 4.95 -5.25
N VAL A 41 -8.76 4.99 -4.03
CA VAL A 41 -10.20 5.25 -3.82
C VAL A 41 -10.52 6.75 -3.79
N GLY A 42 -9.57 7.61 -3.43
CA GLY A 42 -9.60 9.08 -3.63
C GLY A 42 -10.93 9.82 -3.34
N ASP A 43 -11.09 11.00 -3.96
CA ASP A 43 -12.30 11.84 -3.91
C ASP A 43 -13.47 11.31 -4.77
N PHE A 44 -13.38 10.08 -5.29
CA PHE A 44 -14.46 9.55 -6.13
C PHE A 44 -15.56 8.98 -5.24
N GLY A 45 -16.78 9.51 -5.36
CA GLY A 45 -17.97 8.99 -4.67
C GLY A 45 -18.36 7.54 -5.04
N GLY A 46 -17.60 6.88 -5.91
CA GLY A 46 -17.73 5.49 -6.31
C GLY A 46 -17.20 5.24 -7.73
N CYS A 47 -16.66 4.04 -7.98
CA CYS A 47 -16.23 3.61 -9.30
C CYS A 47 -16.67 2.17 -9.59
N ARG A 48 -16.99 1.88 -10.86
CA ARG A 48 -17.31 0.52 -11.31
C ARG A 48 -16.08 -0.11 -11.95
N LEU A 49 -15.64 -1.24 -11.43
CA LEU A 49 -14.57 -2.02 -12.07
C LEU A 49 -15.08 -2.75 -13.33
N PRO A 50 -14.39 -2.60 -14.47
CA PRO A 50 -14.67 -3.39 -15.68
C PRO A 50 -14.62 -4.90 -15.44
N LYS A 51 -15.39 -5.67 -16.23
CA LYS A 51 -15.52 -7.13 -16.07
C LYS A 51 -14.17 -7.87 -16.14
N GLN A 52 -13.22 -7.36 -16.92
CA GLN A 52 -11.91 -7.96 -17.14
C GLN A 52 -11.02 -8.04 -15.88
N TYR A 53 -11.42 -7.37 -14.79
CA TYR A 53 -10.69 -7.34 -13.53
C TYR A 53 -11.30 -8.20 -12.42
N ARG A 54 -12.44 -8.87 -12.68
CA ARG A 54 -13.19 -9.59 -11.63
C ARG A 54 -12.51 -10.84 -11.08
N GLU A 55 -11.59 -11.41 -11.84
CA GLU A 55 -10.84 -12.64 -11.47
C GLU A 55 -9.39 -12.33 -11.08
N ARG A 56 -9.11 -11.05 -10.83
CA ARG A 56 -7.79 -10.55 -10.43
C ARG A 56 -7.81 -10.19 -8.95
N GLU A 57 -6.62 -10.16 -8.35
CA GLU A 57 -6.43 -9.63 -7.01
C GLU A 57 -6.56 -8.10 -7.06
N ILE A 58 -7.51 -7.56 -6.31
CA ILE A 58 -7.82 -6.13 -6.28
C ILE A 58 -7.33 -5.55 -4.95
N ILE A 59 -6.35 -4.66 -5.03
CA ILE A 59 -5.82 -3.91 -3.89
C ILE A 59 -6.48 -2.53 -3.90
N LEU A 60 -7.17 -2.19 -2.82
CA LEU A 60 -7.84 -0.92 -2.62
C LEU A 60 -6.99 -0.04 -1.70
N LEU A 61 -6.55 1.11 -2.19
CA LEU A 61 -5.79 2.08 -1.43
C LEU A 61 -6.69 3.23 -1.01
N SER A 62 -6.80 3.42 0.30
CA SER A 62 -7.50 4.59 0.84
C SER A 62 -6.77 5.89 0.49
N GLU A 63 -7.50 6.98 0.30
CA GLU A 63 -6.91 8.29 -0.04
C GLU A 63 -5.87 8.75 1.00
N TRP A 64 -6.12 8.46 2.29
CA TRP A 64 -5.27 8.94 3.37
C TRP A 64 -3.86 8.35 3.36
N ILE A 65 -3.65 7.23 2.66
CA ILE A 65 -2.33 6.60 2.61
C ILE A 65 -1.39 7.31 1.65
N PHE A 66 -1.93 8.07 0.71
CA PHE A 66 -1.13 8.81 -0.24
C PHE A 66 -0.37 9.94 0.47
N PRO A 67 0.95 10.06 0.24
CA PRO A 67 1.74 11.12 0.84
C PRO A 67 1.23 12.51 0.43
N PRO A 68 1.30 13.52 1.32
CA PRO A 68 0.88 14.87 0.96
C PRO A 68 1.70 15.45 -0.20
N PRO A 69 1.21 16.50 -0.89
CA PRO A 69 1.94 17.13 -1.99
C PRO A 69 3.32 17.64 -1.56
N GLY A 70 4.33 17.39 -2.39
CA GLY A 70 5.71 17.81 -2.14
C GLY A 70 6.54 16.85 -1.30
N HIS A 71 5.95 15.77 -0.80
CA HIS A 71 6.70 14.73 -0.10
C HIS A 71 7.51 13.83 -1.05
N SER A 72 8.62 13.30 -0.57
CA SER A 72 9.53 12.40 -1.30
C SER A 72 9.56 10.97 -0.72
N GLU A 73 10.24 10.07 -1.43
CA GLU A 73 10.41 8.66 -1.04
C GLU A 73 11.24 8.50 0.24
N GLU A 74 12.13 9.44 0.56
CA GLU A 74 12.94 9.37 1.80
C GLU A 74 12.17 9.74 3.07
N GLU A 75 11.05 10.44 2.93
CA GLU A 75 10.22 10.88 4.05
C GLU A 75 9.35 9.75 4.61
N GLU A 76 8.93 9.89 5.87
CA GLU A 76 8.15 8.88 6.57
C GLU A 76 6.83 8.54 5.86
N SER A 77 6.15 9.53 5.30
CA SER A 77 4.90 9.34 4.54
C SER A 77 5.13 8.55 3.25
N GLY A 78 6.19 8.89 2.50
CA GLY A 78 6.60 8.17 1.29
C GLY A 78 6.96 6.72 1.59
N LYS A 79 7.80 6.49 2.60
CA LYS A 79 8.15 5.14 3.09
C LYS A 79 6.92 4.34 3.51
N CYS A 80 6.02 4.97 4.28
CA CYS A 80 4.79 4.31 4.73
C CYS A 80 3.94 3.88 3.54
N PHE A 81 3.71 4.77 2.57
CA PHE A 81 2.95 4.46 1.37
C PHE A 81 3.56 3.29 0.59
N ILE A 82 4.87 3.36 0.29
CA ILE A 82 5.57 2.36 -0.52
C ILE A 82 5.43 1.00 0.16
N ILE A 83 5.76 0.91 1.45
CA ILE A 83 5.80 -0.39 2.13
C ILE A 83 4.40 -0.95 2.34
N THR A 84 3.38 -0.12 2.64
CA THR A 84 2.01 -0.64 2.73
C THR A 84 1.54 -1.21 1.39
N LEU A 85 1.83 -0.56 0.27
CA LEU A 85 1.47 -1.15 -1.02
C LEU A 85 2.25 -2.46 -1.29
N LEU A 86 3.54 -2.52 -0.96
CA LEU A 86 4.32 -3.75 -1.07
C LEU A 86 3.75 -4.88 -0.18
N HIS A 87 3.29 -4.55 1.03
CA HIS A 87 2.66 -5.48 1.97
C HIS A 87 1.36 -6.08 1.40
N GLU A 88 0.46 -5.25 0.85
CA GLU A 88 -0.77 -5.73 0.21
C GLU A 88 -0.46 -6.60 -1.03
N ILE A 89 0.58 -6.24 -1.79
CA ILE A 89 1.04 -7.06 -2.92
C ILE A 89 1.61 -8.39 -2.42
N ALA A 90 2.33 -8.40 -1.29
CA ALA A 90 2.82 -9.65 -0.69
C ALA A 90 1.66 -10.57 -0.28
N HIS A 91 0.58 -10.04 0.30
CA HIS A 91 -0.64 -10.81 0.56
C HIS A 91 -1.21 -11.42 -0.73
N ALA A 92 -1.34 -10.61 -1.78
CA ALA A 92 -1.90 -11.06 -3.06
C ALA A 92 -1.05 -12.15 -3.73
N VAL A 93 0.28 -11.95 -3.79
CA VAL A 93 1.23 -12.90 -4.39
C VAL A 93 1.24 -14.24 -3.64
N ASN A 94 1.21 -14.20 -2.30
CA ASN A 94 1.20 -15.41 -1.48
C ASN A 94 -0.19 -16.02 -1.29
N LYS A 95 -1.23 -15.40 -1.87
CA LYS A 95 -2.63 -15.84 -1.76
C LYS A 95 -3.07 -16.00 -0.31
N HIS A 96 -2.65 -15.04 0.52
CA HIS A 96 -3.08 -14.97 1.90
C HIS A 96 -4.60 -14.84 1.97
N LYS A 97 -5.18 -15.42 3.02
CA LYS A 97 -6.61 -15.41 3.25
C LYS A 97 -7.05 -14.07 3.83
N SER A 98 -8.25 -13.62 3.47
CA SER A 98 -8.82 -12.39 4.03
C SER A 98 -9.34 -12.66 5.44
N PRO A 99 -8.88 -11.95 6.47
CA PRO A 99 -9.37 -12.16 7.84
C PRO A 99 -10.85 -11.83 8.02
N SER A 100 -11.40 -11.01 7.12
CA SER A 100 -12.80 -10.58 7.13
C SER A 100 -13.76 -11.57 6.44
N LEU A 101 -13.26 -12.38 5.52
CA LEU A 101 -14.06 -13.31 4.72
C LEU A 101 -13.76 -14.77 5.08
N ASP A 102 -12.51 -15.06 5.42
CA ASP A 102 -12.03 -16.36 5.82
C ASP A 102 -12.00 -16.48 7.34
N LYS A 103 -12.35 -17.66 7.85
CA LYS A 103 -12.22 -17.96 9.28
C LYS A 103 -10.77 -18.30 9.59
N LEU A 104 -10.00 -17.29 9.97
CA LEU A 104 -8.64 -17.44 10.47
C LEU A 104 -8.63 -17.45 12.00
N SER A 105 -7.77 -18.28 12.58
CA SER A 105 -7.38 -18.12 13.98
C SER A 105 -6.47 -16.90 14.14
N THR A 106 -6.34 -16.40 15.38
CA THR A 106 -5.46 -15.27 15.69
C THR A 106 -4.00 -15.55 15.32
N ASP A 107 -3.54 -16.78 15.52
CA ASP A 107 -2.15 -17.16 15.21
C ASP A 107 -1.94 -17.24 13.69
N GLU A 108 -2.85 -17.86 12.92
CA GLU A 108 -2.77 -17.91 11.45
C GLU A 108 -2.82 -16.51 10.81
N ASN A 109 -3.61 -15.61 11.38
CA ASN A 109 -3.62 -14.23 10.94
C ASN A 109 -2.27 -13.58 11.20
N ARG A 110 -1.77 -13.67 12.43
CA ARG A 110 -0.48 -13.09 12.83
C ARG A 110 0.67 -13.61 11.97
N ASP A 111 0.66 -14.89 11.62
CA ASP A 111 1.73 -15.50 10.83
C ASP A 111 1.74 -14.98 9.39
N GLN A 112 0.57 -14.82 8.74
CA GLN A 112 0.46 -14.23 7.40
C GLN A 112 0.84 -12.74 7.39
N GLU A 113 0.44 -11.97 8.42
CA GLU A 113 0.84 -10.56 8.57
C GLU A 113 2.36 -10.44 8.74
N ASN A 114 2.97 -11.29 9.58
CA ASN A 114 4.43 -11.32 9.75
C ASN A 114 5.15 -11.68 8.45
N GLU A 115 4.62 -12.63 7.68
CA GLU A 115 5.17 -13.03 6.40
C GLU A 115 5.10 -11.89 5.38
N ALA A 116 3.95 -11.24 5.25
CA ALA A 116 3.77 -10.09 4.36
C ALA A 116 4.67 -8.91 4.73
N ASP A 117 4.80 -8.59 6.03
CA ASP A 117 5.73 -7.59 6.54
C ASP A 117 7.17 -7.86 6.07
N ASN A 118 7.66 -9.08 6.34
CA ASN A 118 9.03 -9.45 6.04
C ASN A 118 9.32 -9.37 4.54
N ILE A 119 8.39 -9.88 3.71
CA ILE A 119 8.52 -9.84 2.26
C ILE A 119 8.54 -8.38 1.74
N ALA A 120 7.63 -7.54 2.22
CA ALA A 120 7.56 -6.14 1.82
C ALA A 120 8.84 -5.37 2.16
N ILE A 121 9.37 -5.60 3.35
CA ILE A 121 10.63 -4.99 3.81
C ILE A 121 11.82 -5.50 3.01
N ASP A 122 11.86 -6.80 2.69
CA ASP A 122 12.92 -7.38 1.89
C ASP A 122 12.94 -6.79 0.48
N TRP A 123 11.78 -6.66 -0.16
CA TRP A 123 11.63 -5.96 -1.45
C TRP A 123 12.09 -4.52 -1.34
N TYR A 124 11.60 -3.78 -0.33
CA TYR A 124 11.98 -2.39 -0.12
C TYR A 124 13.50 -2.24 0.02
N ASN A 125 14.09 -2.98 0.95
CA ASN A 125 15.51 -2.90 1.25
C ASN A 125 16.39 -3.38 0.10
N SER A 126 15.94 -4.39 -0.66
CA SER A 126 16.65 -4.85 -1.85
C SER A 126 16.74 -3.75 -2.90
N HIS A 127 15.62 -3.07 -3.18
CA HIS A 127 15.59 -1.93 -4.07
C HIS A 127 16.50 -0.80 -3.58
N VAL A 128 16.37 -0.41 -2.31
CA VAL A 128 17.21 0.65 -1.72
C VAL A 128 18.69 0.33 -1.86
N ARG A 129 19.12 -0.89 -1.55
CA ARG A 129 20.53 -1.32 -1.68
C ARG A 129 21.02 -1.32 -3.14
N SER A 130 20.11 -1.47 -4.10
CA SER A 130 20.44 -1.40 -5.53
C SER A 130 20.60 0.03 -6.05
N LEU A 131 20.12 1.02 -5.31
CA LEU A 131 20.24 2.43 -5.64
C LEU A 131 21.53 3.01 -5.06
N ASP A 132 22.19 3.86 -5.85
CA ASP A 132 23.28 4.71 -5.37
C ASP A 132 22.69 6.02 -4.81
N ASN A 133 21.97 5.92 -3.68
CA ASN A 133 21.27 7.04 -3.05
C ASN A 133 21.49 7.06 -1.53
N ASP A 134 22.26 8.05 -1.07
CA ASP A 134 22.62 8.21 0.36
C ASP A 134 21.44 8.62 1.27
N TYR A 135 20.34 9.14 0.72
CA TYR A 135 19.21 9.67 1.48
C TYR A 135 18.10 8.63 1.70
N LEU A 136 18.04 7.62 0.82
CA LEU A 136 17.08 6.54 0.93
C LEU A 136 17.72 5.38 1.69
N THR A 137 17.28 5.15 2.92
CA THR A 137 17.89 4.15 3.81
C THR A 137 17.06 2.89 3.92
N SER A 138 17.73 1.75 4.10
CA SER A 138 17.09 0.50 4.50
C SER A 138 16.40 0.64 5.86
N LEU A 139 15.43 -0.23 6.09
CA LEU A 139 14.59 -0.26 7.29
C LEU A 139 14.68 -1.62 7.97
N GLU A 140 14.68 -1.60 9.30
CA GLU A 140 14.46 -2.79 10.11
C GLU A 140 12.97 -3.06 10.28
N VAL A 141 12.60 -4.32 10.51
CA VAL A 141 11.20 -4.74 10.68
C VAL A 141 10.50 -4.03 11.83
N SER A 142 11.21 -3.79 12.93
CA SER A 142 10.66 -3.04 14.07
C SER A 142 10.34 -1.59 13.69
N THR A 143 11.23 -0.92 12.96
CA THR A 143 11.03 0.46 12.50
C THR A 143 9.85 0.57 11.54
N PHE A 144 9.67 -0.42 10.66
CA PHE A 144 8.49 -0.49 9.80
C PHE A 144 7.19 -0.59 10.61
N ARG A 145 7.11 -1.50 11.58
CA ARG A 145 5.91 -1.67 12.40
C ARG A 145 5.57 -0.42 13.18
N GLU A 146 6.58 0.23 13.75
CA GLU A 146 6.41 1.52 14.42
C GLU A 146 5.93 2.60 13.46
N LEU A 147 6.45 2.63 12.23
CA LEU A 147 6.04 3.57 11.19
C LEU A 147 4.56 3.36 10.83
N VAL A 148 4.15 2.13 10.50
CA VAL A 148 2.76 1.81 10.13
C VAL A 148 1.82 2.03 11.31
N GLU A 149 2.19 1.63 12.52
CA GLU A 149 1.35 1.86 13.71
C GLU A 149 1.14 3.35 13.97
N ARG A 150 2.20 4.16 13.83
CA ARG A 150 2.13 5.61 14.01
C ARG A 150 1.28 6.28 12.93
N PHE A 151 1.42 5.89 11.67
CA PHE A 151 0.58 6.39 10.58
C PHE A 151 -0.87 5.94 10.73
N GLY A 152 -1.12 4.67 11.10
CA GLY A 152 -2.46 4.15 11.38
C GLY A 152 -3.16 4.89 12.53
N LYS A 153 -2.43 5.18 13.63
CA LYS A 153 -2.93 6.02 14.73
C LYS A 153 -3.19 7.46 14.30
N LEU A 154 -2.31 8.04 13.49
CA LEU A 154 -2.48 9.39 12.93
C LEU A 154 -3.74 9.45 12.06
N CYS A 155 -3.99 8.42 11.24
CA CYS A 155 -5.18 8.32 10.41
C CYS A 155 -6.46 8.18 11.23
N GLY A 156 -6.48 7.32 12.25
CA GLY A 156 -7.62 7.22 13.17
C GLY A 156 -7.90 8.54 13.92
N ALA A 157 -6.85 9.30 14.25
CA ALA A 157 -7.00 10.63 14.84
C ALA A 157 -7.53 11.67 13.85
N ILE A 158 -7.09 11.64 12.58
CA ILE A 158 -7.57 12.51 11.50
C ILE A 158 -9.04 12.22 11.18
N GLU A 159 -9.45 10.94 11.10
CA GLU A 159 -10.84 10.55 10.88
C GLU A 159 -11.75 11.04 12.00
N LYS A 160 -11.31 10.87 13.26
CA LYS A 160 -12.02 11.43 14.43
C LYS A 160 -12.12 12.96 14.35
N TYR A 161 -11.05 13.64 13.94
CA TYR A 161 -11.05 15.09 13.82
C TYR A 161 -11.98 15.58 12.69
N LYS A 162 -11.95 14.94 11.53
CA LYS A 162 -12.88 15.22 10.40
C LYS A 162 -14.33 15.00 10.84
N TRP A 163 -14.63 13.91 11.55
CA TRP A 163 -15.95 13.63 12.09
C TRP A 163 -16.42 14.73 13.05
N ASP A 164 -15.59 15.12 14.02
CA ASP A 164 -15.90 16.18 14.98
C ASP A 164 -16.07 17.56 14.30
N TRP A 165 -15.31 17.83 13.24
CA TRP A 165 -15.41 19.07 12.46
C TRP A 165 -16.72 19.15 11.67
N HIS A 166 -17.16 18.06 11.03
CA HIS A 166 -18.45 18.00 10.35
C HIS A 166 -19.65 18.13 11.31
N GLN A 167 -19.53 17.62 12.54
CA GLN A 167 -20.56 17.77 13.58
C GLN A 167 -20.62 19.18 14.16
N LYS A 168 -19.47 19.88 14.25
CA LYS A 168 -19.38 21.25 14.82
C LYS A 168 -19.50 22.38 13.80
N GLY A 169 -19.31 22.10 12.51
CA GLY A 169 -19.40 23.09 11.42
C GLY A 169 -20.78 23.21 10.77
N SER A 170 -21.80 22.52 11.29
CA SER A 170 -23.18 22.54 10.76
C SER A 170 -24.13 23.48 11.54
N THR A 171 -23.60 24.53 12.18
CA THR A 171 -24.39 25.62 12.79
C THR A 171 -24.14 26.93 12.08
#